data_AF-F3PUB9-F1
#
_entry.id   AF-F3PUB9-F1
#
_cell.length_a   1.000
_cell.length_b   1.000
_cell.length_c   1.000
_cell.angle_alpha   90.00
_cell.angle_beta   90.00
_cell.angle_gamma   90.00
#
_symmetry.space_group_name_H-M   'P 1'
#
loop_
_entity.id
_entity.type
_entity.pdbx_description
1 polymer ?
#
loop_
_entity_poly.entity_id
_entity_poly.type
_entity_poly.pdbx_seq_one_letter_code
_entity_poly.pdbx_strand_id
1 'polypeptide(L)'
;MKVMTKLMFSALCAVAVMTSASAQDKSVMLSNGIKYVDVPYVAHTLEADGPEELIINCDEVDCTTLVEYVLAESLTPKLDNGDISESAFADNLQKIRYRNGKIDGYTSRLHYIADWINNGVRNGFLEDVTAANSADTEKLSISYMSTHPQQYKQLANSKENVAKIQEIEKSLSGQTVHYLPKAKLPVTGFPWIKDGDIIAITTNTPGLDVAHLGIAFYVNGKLTLLHASSTQKKVVVSKVALSQMLQDNSKWTGIRVLRMKK
;
A
#
# COMPACT_ATOMS: atom_id res chain seq x y z
N MET A 1 22.23 -27.96 -19.14
CA MET A 1 22.78 -27.71 -17.79
C MET A 1 22.71 -26.23 -17.48
N LYS A 2 21.64 -25.80 -16.79
CA LYS A 2 21.57 -24.51 -16.11
C LYS A 2 21.24 -24.85 -14.66
N VAL A 3 22.11 -24.42 -13.77
CA VAL A 3 22.10 -24.78 -12.35
C VAL A 3 20.95 -24.02 -11.70
N MET A 4 19.89 -24.73 -11.32
CA MET A 4 18.84 -24.22 -10.43
C MET A 4 19.41 -24.17 -9.02
N THR A 5 19.69 -22.97 -8.53
CA THR A 5 20.05 -22.76 -7.14
C THR A 5 18.78 -22.92 -6.30
N LYS A 6 18.76 -23.95 -5.46
CA LYS A 6 17.68 -24.26 -4.50
C LYS A 6 17.38 -23.03 -3.63
N LEU A 7 16.12 -22.60 -3.58
CA LEU A 7 15.61 -21.71 -2.54
C LEU A 7 15.70 -22.45 -1.20
N MET A 8 16.55 -21.95 -0.31
CA MET A 8 16.48 -22.24 1.12
C MET A 8 15.70 -21.10 1.76
N PHE A 9 14.47 -21.39 2.20
CA PHE A 9 13.75 -20.53 3.15
C PHE A 9 14.62 -20.41 4.41
N SER A 10 15.32 -19.29 4.59
CA SER A 10 16.05 -19.03 5.82
C SER A 10 15.04 -18.60 6.90
N ALA A 11 14.61 -19.56 7.70
CA ALA A 11 14.01 -19.29 9.00
C ALA A 11 15.10 -18.78 9.95
N LEU A 12 15.13 -17.47 10.23
CA LEU A 12 15.84 -16.80 11.33
C LEU A 12 15.44 -15.30 11.19
N CYS A 13 14.75 -14.59 12.07
CA CYS A 13 14.72 -14.58 13.52
C CYS A 13 13.31 -14.18 14.00
N ALA A 14 12.60 -15.07 14.67
CA ALA A 14 11.47 -14.70 15.50
C ALA A 14 12.01 -14.05 16.79
N VAL A 15 12.20 -12.73 16.79
CA VAL A 15 12.38 -11.97 18.03
C VAL A 15 11.00 -11.73 18.63
N ALA A 16 10.82 -12.24 19.85
CA ALA A 16 9.58 -12.22 20.60
C ALA A 16 9.00 -10.81 20.76
N VAL A 17 7.91 -10.54 20.04
CA VAL A 17 6.88 -9.58 20.48
C VAL A 17 5.66 -10.42 20.88
N MET A 18 5.77 -11.11 22.02
CA MET A 18 4.60 -11.65 22.71
C MET A 18 4.34 -10.77 23.93
N THR A 19 3.36 -9.88 23.84
CA THR A 19 2.42 -9.58 24.93
C THR A 19 1.22 -8.82 24.39
N SER A 20 0.04 -9.41 24.65
CA SER A 20 -1.33 -8.88 24.53
C SER A 20 -1.83 -8.42 23.16
N ALA A 21 -2.10 -9.38 22.27
CA ALA A 21 -3.20 -9.23 21.32
C ALA A 21 -4.50 -9.55 22.06
N SER A 22 -5.39 -8.56 22.21
CA SER A 22 -6.78 -8.82 22.59
C SER A 22 -7.44 -9.69 21.52
N ALA A 23 -8.52 -10.38 21.89
CA ALA A 23 -9.27 -11.32 21.04
C ALA A 23 -10.06 -10.61 19.92
N GLN A 24 -9.36 -9.86 19.06
CA GLN A 24 -9.83 -9.54 17.72
C GLN A 24 -9.47 -10.74 16.83
N ASP A 25 -10.41 -11.18 15.98
CA ASP A 25 -10.15 -12.25 15.00
C ASP A 25 -8.79 -12.02 14.34
N LYS A 26 -7.91 -13.03 14.34
CA LYS A 26 -6.55 -12.89 13.84
C LYS A 26 -6.59 -12.43 12.38
N SER A 27 -6.34 -11.15 12.16
CA SER A 27 -6.35 -10.55 10.84
C SER A 27 -5.29 -11.19 9.95
N VAL A 28 -5.71 -11.79 8.83
CA VAL A 28 -4.80 -12.42 7.85
C VAL A 28 -3.88 -11.37 7.24
N MET A 29 -4.41 -10.18 6.93
CA MET A 29 -3.64 -9.03 6.44
C MET A 29 -2.52 -8.66 7.42
N LEU A 30 -2.84 -8.50 8.71
CA LEU A 30 -1.82 -8.17 9.71
C LEU A 30 -0.80 -9.30 9.88
N SER A 31 -1.26 -10.56 9.94
CA SER A 31 -0.40 -11.72 10.11
C SER A 31 0.60 -11.87 8.95
N ASN A 32 0.16 -11.63 7.72
CA ASN A 32 1.01 -11.65 6.54
C ASN A 32 1.95 -10.43 6.51
N GLY A 33 1.46 -9.24 6.89
CA GLY A 33 2.30 -8.05 7.02
C GLY A 33 3.46 -8.24 8.00
N ILE A 34 3.22 -8.85 9.16
CA ILE A 34 4.26 -9.05 10.19
C ILE A 34 5.43 -9.88 9.64
N LYS A 35 5.22 -10.77 8.67
CA LYS A 35 6.29 -11.56 8.03
C LYS A 35 7.33 -10.69 7.34
N TYR A 36 6.96 -9.49 6.92
CA TYR A 36 7.84 -8.56 6.23
C TYR A 36 8.66 -7.69 7.18
N VAL A 37 8.43 -7.74 8.50
CA VAL A 37 9.25 -6.96 9.45
C VAL A 37 10.73 -7.27 9.22
N ASP A 38 11.55 -6.21 9.24
CA ASP A 38 12.98 -6.22 8.91
C ASP A 38 13.36 -6.39 7.44
N VAL A 39 12.42 -6.65 6.52
CA VAL A 39 12.67 -6.60 5.07
C VAL A 39 13.19 -5.21 4.66
N PRO A 40 14.31 -5.11 3.93
CA PRO A 40 14.89 -3.83 3.49
C PRO A 40 13.93 -2.91 2.74
N TYR A 41 14.06 -1.61 3.01
CA TYR A 41 13.42 -0.58 2.21
C TYR A 41 14.29 -0.27 0.98
N VAL A 42 13.74 -0.41 -0.22
CA VAL A 42 14.38 -0.02 -1.47
C VAL A 42 13.34 0.68 -2.35
N ALA A 43 13.65 1.90 -2.80
CA ALA A 43 12.80 2.62 -3.74
C ALA A 43 13.06 2.13 -5.17
N HIS A 44 12.07 2.28 -6.05
CA HIS A 44 12.20 2.03 -7.49
C HIS A 44 12.48 0.58 -7.89
N THR A 45 12.09 -0.40 -7.07
CA THR A 45 12.27 -1.84 -7.36
C THR A 45 11.49 -2.30 -8.59
N LEU A 46 10.46 -1.54 -9.00
CA LEU A 46 9.65 -1.83 -10.18
C LEU A 46 10.09 -1.10 -11.46
N GLU A 47 11.19 -0.32 -11.41
CA GLU A 47 11.59 0.59 -12.52
C GLU A 47 12.67 -0.02 -13.43
N ALA A 48 12.45 -1.26 -13.87
CA ALA A 48 13.33 -1.96 -14.80
C ALA A 48 13.35 -1.28 -16.19
N ASP A 49 14.42 -1.53 -16.96
CA ASP A 49 14.47 -1.18 -18.37
C ASP A 49 13.60 -2.13 -19.21
N GLY A 50 13.04 -1.61 -20.31
CA GLY A 50 12.23 -2.40 -21.25
C GLY A 50 10.71 -2.21 -21.07
N PRO A 51 9.89 -3.14 -21.60
CA PRO A 51 8.44 -3.09 -21.44
C PRO A 51 8.03 -3.24 -19.97
N GLU A 52 6.88 -2.67 -19.60
CA GLU A 52 6.28 -2.89 -18.28
C GLU A 52 5.86 -4.36 -18.15
N GLU A 53 6.31 -5.02 -17.09
CA GLU A 53 6.00 -6.40 -16.76
C GLU A 53 5.73 -6.54 -15.26
N LEU A 54 5.10 -7.65 -14.83
CA LEU A 54 4.86 -7.92 -13.43
C LEU A 54 6.17 -8.29 -12.71
N ILE A 55 6.78 -7.31 -12.04
CA ILE A 55 7.97 -7.54 -11.21
C ILE A 55 7.55 -7.94 -9.78
N ILE A 56 8.09 -9.06 -9.30
CA ILE A 56 7.88 -9.55 -7.93
C ILE A 56 9.23 -9.58 -7.22
N ASN A 57 9.41 -8.66 -6.27
CA ASN A 57 10.56 -8.61 -5.39
C ASN A 57 10.06 -8.42 -3.96
N CYS A 58 9.93 -9.52 -3.21
CA CYS A 58 9.47 -9.50 -1.82
C CYS A 58 10.61 -9.31 -0.80
N ASP A 59 11.86 -9.37 -1.26
CA ASP A 59 13.06 -9.20 -0.43
C ASP A 59 13.45 -7.72 -0.29
N GLU A 60 12.93 -6.86 -1.15
CA GLU A 60 13.16 -5.41 -1.15
C GLU A 60 11.86 -4.68 -1.48
N VAL A 61 11.38 -3.87 -0.54
CA VAL A 61 10.05 -3.25 -0.67
C VAL A 61 10.11 -1.74 -0.45
N ASP A 62 9.16 -1.04 -1.04
CA ASP A 62 8.75 0.31 -0.63
C ASP A 62 7.39 0.24 0.08
N CYS A 63 6.81 1.41 0.42
CA CYS A 63 5.56 1.45 1.16
C CYS A 63 4.37 0.88 0.38
N THR A 64 4.36 1.02 -0.94
CA THR A 64 3.27 0.54 -1.79
C THR A 64 3.41 -0.93 -2.07
N THR A 65 4.57 -1.37 -2.55
CA THR A 65 4.84 -2.77 -2.87
C THR A 65 4.66 -3.68 -1.68
N LEU A 66 5.05 -3.27 -0.46
CA LEU A 66 4.74 -4.00 0.77
C LEU A 66 3.24 -4.29 0.90
N VAL A 67 2.40 -3.25 0.79
CA VAL A 67 0.94 -3.40 0.95
C VAL A 67 0.36 -4.25 -0.17
N GLU A 68 0.84 -4.09 -1.40
CA GLU A 68 0.39 -4.90 -2.54
C GLU A 68 0.72 -6.39 -2.35
N TYR A 69 1.93 -6.73 -1.91
CA TYR A 69 2.31 -8.13 -1.67
C TYR A 69 1.51 -8.74 -0.52
N VAL A 70 1.33 -8.01 0.59
CA VAL A 70 0.54 -8.48 1.72
C VAL A 70 -0.92 -8.69 1.34
N LEU A 71 -1.50 -7.79 0.54
CA LEU A 71 -2.86 -7.92 0.03
C LEU A 71 -2.99 -9.11 -0.94
N ALA A 72 -2.06 -9.25 -1.88
CA ALA A 72 -2.04 -10.37 -2.82
C ALA A 72 -1.94 -11.72 -2.11
N GLU A 73 -1.06 -11.85 -1.11
CA GLU A 73 -0.94 -13.03 -0.28
C GLU A 73 -2.23 -13.32 0.50
N SER A 74 -2.86 -12.29 1.07
CA SER A 74 -4.07 -12.45 1.90
C SER A 74 -5.31 -12.83 1.10
N LEU A 75 -5.40 -12.36 -0.16
CA LEU A 75 -6.46 -12.75 -1.10
C LEU A 75 -6.26 -14.18 -1.62
N THR A 76 -5.01 -14.65 -1.72
CA THR A 76 -4.69 -15.97 -2.23
C THR A 76 -5.12 -17.07 -1.23
N PRO A 77 -5.96 -18.04 -1.63
CA PRO A 77 -6.29 -19.18 -0.78
C PRO A 77 -5.04 -19.96 -0.40
N LYS A 78 -4.94 -20.38 0.87
CA LYS A 78 -3.92 -21.33 1.30
C LYS A 78 -4.25 -22.72 0.77
N LEU A 79 -3.23 -23.43 0.33
CA LEU A 79 -3.28 -24.83 -0.02
C LEU A 79 -3.36 -25.68 1.26
N ASP A 80 -3.69 -26.96 1.11
CA ASP A 80 -3.85 -27.89 2.26
C ASP A 80 -2.56 -28.04 3.09
N ASN A 81 -1.40 -27.83 2.47
CA ASN A 81 -0.10 -27.85 3.13
C ASN A 81 0.26 -26.52 3.83
N GLY A 82 -0.59 -25.50 3.73
CA GLY A 82 -0.40 -24.17 4.32
C GLY A 82 0.29 -23.15 3.42
N ASP A 83 0.80 -23.55 2.25
CA ASP A 83 1.46 -22.68 1.28
C ASP A 83 0.45 -21.88 0.44
N ILE A 84 0.94 -20.96 -0.38
CA ILE A 84 0.16 -20.25 -1.40
C ILE A 84 0.67 -20.64 -2.79
N SER A 85 -0.22 -20.67 -3.79
CA SER A 85 0.20 -20.84 -5.18
C SER A 85 0.88 -19.58 -5.70
N GLU A 86 2.09 -19.70 -6.24
CA GLU A 86 2.82 -18.60 -6.87
C GLU A 86 2.04 -17.96 -8.02
N SER A 87 1.36 -18.77 -8.84
CA SER A 87 0.56 -18.25 -9.95
C SER A 87 -0.67 -17.48 -9.46
N ALA A 88 -1.35 -18.00 -8.43
CA ALA A 88 -2.51 -17.32 -7.86
C ALA A 88 -2.11 -16.02 -7.13
N PHE A 89 -0.95 -16.01 -6.49
CA PHE A 89 -0.35 -14.80 -5.93
C PHE A 89 -0.06 -13.77 -7.02
N ALA A 90 0.61 -14.17 -8.10
CA ALA A 90 0.93 -13.29 -9.23
C ALA A 90 -0.33 -12.73 -9.88
N ASP A 91 -1.37 -13.55 -10.08
CA ASP A 91 -2.66 -13.11 -10.63
C ASP A 91 -3.34 -12.05 -9.74
N ASN A 92 -3.33 -12.26 -8.41
CA ASN A 92 -3.87 -11.28 -7.47
C ASN A 92 -3.04 -9.99 -7.46
N LEU A 93 -1.72 -10.10 -7.43
CA LEU A 93 -0.82 -8.95 -7.48
C LEU A 93 -1.04 -8.14 -8.77
N GLN A 94 -1.19 -8.79 -9.92
CA GLN A 94 -1.47 -8.11 -11.18
C GLN A 94 -2.79 -7.35 -11.13
N LYS A 95 -3.86 -7.95 -10.58
CA LYS A 95 -5.17 -7.29 -10.39
C LYS A 95 -5.10 -6.09 -9.47
N ILE A 96 -4.23 -6.15 -8.46
CA ILE A 96 -4.00 -5.07 -7.49
C ILE A 96 -3.23 -3.91 -8.14
N ARG A 97 -2.09 -4.20 -8.77
CA ARG A 97 -1.10 -3.21 -9.22
C ARG A 97 -1.47 -2.54 -10.55
N TYR A 98 -2.19 -3.23 -11.42
CA TYR A 98 -2.52 -2.75 -12.76
C TYR A 98 -4.02 -2.50 -12.91
N ARG A 99 -4.36 -1.45 -13.65
CA ARG A 99 -5.75 -1.05 -13.88
C ARG A 99 -6.53 -2.19 -14.53
N ASN A 100 -7.56 -2.68 -13.83
CA ASN A 100 -8.37 -3.84 -14.19
C ASN A 100 -7.54 -5.11 -14.44
N GLY A 101 -6.37 -5.24 -13.81
CA GLY A 101 -5.46 -6.37 -13.94
C GLY A 101 -4.84 -6.55 -15.33
N LYS A 102 -4.78 -5.48 -16.15
CA LYS A 102 -4.21 -5.53 -17.49
C LYS A 102 -2.92 -4.74 -17.55
N ILE A 103 -1.83 -5.43 -17.89
CA ILE A 103 -0.52 -4.80 -18.13
C ILE A 103 -0.52 -4.28 -19.56
N ASP A 104 -0.40 -2.97 -19.71
CA ASP A 104 -0.36 -2.24 -20.99
C ASP A 104 0.55 -1.01 -20.85
N GLY A 105 1.85 -1.28 -20.71
CA GLY A 105 2.88 -0.25 -20.52
C GLY A 105 2.83 0.43 -19.14
N TYR A 106 3.80 1.31 -18.89
CA TYR A 106 4.02 1.97 -17.59
C TYR A 106 2.76 2.65 -17.02
N THR A 107 1.95 3.27 -17.87
CA THR A 107 0.76 4.03 -17.44
C THR A 107 -0.45 3.14 -17.11
N SER A 108 -0.36 1.83 -17.35
CA SER A 108 -1.36 0.85 -16.87
C SER A 108 -1.21 0.54 -15.38
N ARG A 109 -0.01 0.74 -14.81
CA ARG A 109 0.26 0.63 -13.38
C ARG A 109 -0.44 1.77 -12.62
N LEU A 110 -0.99 1.45 -11.46
CA LEU A 110 -1.80 2.36 -10.64
C LEU A 110 -0.91 3.20 -9.72
N HIS A 111 -0.30 4.26 -10.29
CA HIS A 111 0.67 5.10 -9.57
C HIS A 111 0.04 6.04 -8.53
N TYR A 112 -1.17 6.54 -8.78
CA TYR A 112 -1.92 7.35 -7.82
C TYR A 112 -2.78 6.46 -6.94
N ILE A 113 -2.68 6.62 -5.63
CA ILE A 113 -3.36 5.72 -4.69
C ILE A 113 -4.88 5.88 -4.77
N ALA A 114 -5.41 7.06 -5.09
CA ALA A 114 -6.82 7.23 -5.40
C ALA A 114 -7.29 6.31 -6.54
N ASP A 115 -6.49 6.16 -7.60
CA ASP A 115 -6.80 5.24 -8.70
C ASP A 115 -6.64 3.77 -8.28
N TRP A 116 -5.61 3.47 -7.49
CA TRP A 116 -5.40 2.15 -6.91
C TRP A 116 -6.58 1.70 -6.04
N ILE A 117 -7.10 2.61 -5.19
CA ILE A 117 -8.30 2.40 -4.38
C ILE A 117 -9.52 2.20 -5.28
N ASN A 118 -9.73 3.09 -6.26
CA ASN A 118 -10.85 2.99 -7.19
C ASN A 118 -10.84 1.65 -7.93
N ASN A 119 -9.67 1.16 -8.32
CA ASN A 119 -9.50 -0.15 -8.94
C ASN A 119 -9.90 -1.28 -7.97
N GLY A 120 -9.42 -1.28 -6.73
CA GLY A 120 -9.75 -2.33 -5.76
C GLY A 120 -11.21 -2.36 -5.34
N VAL A 121 -11.83 -1.19 -5.18
CA VAL A 121 -13.27 -1.08 -4.89
C VAL A 121 -14.10 -1.55 -6.09
N ARG A 122 -13.79 -1.08 -7.30
CA ARG A 122 -14.52 -1.47 -8.54
C ARG A 122 -14.43 -2.97 -8.81
N ASN A 123 -13.27 -3.58 -8.55
CA ASN A 123 -13.04 -5.01 -8.76
C ASN A 123 -13.34 -5.86 -7.52
N GLY A 124 -13.89 -5.28 -6.46
CA GLY A 124 -14.50 -6.00 -5.34
C GLY A 124 -13.54 -6.57 -4.30
N PHE A 125 -12.24 -6.24 -4.34
CA PHE A 125 -11.25 -6.75 -3.40
C PHE A 125 -10.85 -5.75 -2.29
N LEU A 126 -11.38 -4.53 -2.35
CA LEU A 126 -11.28 -3.53 -1.27
C LEU A 126 -12.65 -2.93 -0.93
N GLU A 127 -12.84 -2.56 0.33
CA GLU A 127 -13.88 -1.63 0.80
C GLU A 127 -13.24 -0.32 1.28
N ASP A 128 -13.88 0.82 1.00
CA ASP A 128 -13.50 2.12 1.57
C ASP A 128 -14.20 2.31 2.92
N VAL A 129 -13.49 2.00 4.00
CA VAL A 129 -14.02 2.09 5.37
C VAL A 129 -14.25 3.55 5.77
N THR A 130 -13.37 4.46 5.32
CA THR A 130 -13.52 5.89 5.59
C THR A 130 -14.79 6.48 4.99
N ALA A 131 -15.19 6.04 3.78
CA ALA A 131 -16.43 6.48 3.15
C ALA A 131 -17.69 6.20 3.98
N ALA A 132 -17.69 5.12 4.77
CA ALA A 132 -18.82 4.77 5.63
C ALA A 132 -18.76 5.40 7.03
N ASN A 133 -17.58 5.87 7.48
CA ASN A 133 -17.35 6.20 8.90
C ASN A 133 -16.84 7.63 9.15
N SER A 134 -16.42 8.36 8.12
CA SER A 134 -15.99 9.76 8.24
C SER A 134 -16.90 10.68 7.43
N ALA A 135 -17.38 11.76 8.04
CA ALA A 135 -18.14 12.79 7.34
C ALA A 135 -17.25 13.80 6.59
N ASP A 136 -15.95 13.86 6.92
CA ASP A 136 -15.02 14.77 6.26
C ASP A 136 -14.66 14.27 4.88
N THR A 137 -14.62 15.20 3.94
CA THR A 137 -14.26 14.93 2.55
C THR A 137 -13.20 15.91 2.08
N GLU A 138 -12.47 15.50 1.05
CA GLU A 138 -11.57 16.36 0.30
C GLU A 138 -11.79 16.17 -1.20
N LYS A 139 -11.51 17.22 -1.97
CA LYS A 139 -11.61 17.17 -3.43
C LYS A 139 -10.22 16.87 -3.98
N LEU A 140 -10.10 15.78 -4.73
CA LEU A 140 -8.83 15.38 -5.33
C LEU A 140 -8.35 16.44 -6.33
N SER A 141 -7.07 16.78 -6.24
CA SER A 141 -6.38 17.67 -7.17
C SER A 141 -5.05 17.04 -7.52
N ILE A 142 -5.05 16.19 -8.55
CA ILE A 142 -3.94 15.32 -8.88
C ILE A 142 -3.30 15.79 -10.20
N SER A 143 -1.98 15.98 -10.18
CA SER A 143 -1.21 16.47 -11.33
C SER A 143 0.31 16.26 -11.20
N TYR A 144 0.78 15.61 -10.12
CA TYR A 144 2.20 15.64 -9.74
C TYR A 144 3.12 15.03 -10.80
N MET A 145 2.82 13.82 -11.28
CA MET A 145 3.64 13.09 -12.23
C MET A 145 3.77 13.80 -13.57
N SER A 146 2.67 14.29 -14.15
CA SER A 146 2.74 14.97 -15.45
C SER A 146 3.40 16.35 -15.39
N THR A 147 3.37 17.00 -14.23
CA THR A 147 4.05 18.30 -14.00
C THR A 147 5.51 18.13 -13.59
N HIS A 148 5.93 16.93 -13.18
CA HIS A 148 7.31 16.60 -12.81
C HIS A 148 7.85 15.37 -13.57
N PRO A 149 7.73 15.31 -14.92
CA PRO A 149 8.05 14.09 -15.67
C PRO A 149 9.52 13.69 -15.57
N GLN A 150 10.41 14.65 -15.29
CA GLN A 150 11.85 14.41 -15.12
C GLN A 150 12.21 13.58 -13.89
N GLN A 151 11.27 13.41 -12.94
CA GLN A 151 11.47 12.55 -11.76
C GLN A 151 11.20 11.06 -12.04
N TYR A 152 10.63 10.73 -13.20
CA TYR A 152 10.19 9.38 -13.54
C TYR A 152 10.85 8.93 -14.83
N LYS A 153 11.64 7.85 -14.76
CA LYS A 153 12.41 7.31 -15.90
C LYS A 153 11.54 7.07 -17.13
N GLN A 154 10.35 6.50 -16.94
CA GLN A 154 9.40 6.17 -18.01
C GLN A 154 8.59 7.37 -18.53
N LEU A 155 8.69 8.55 -17.89
CA LEU A 155 8.03 9.79 -18.33
C LEU A 155 9.01 10.81 -18.93
N ALA A 156 10.22 10.91 -18.39
CA ALA A 156 11.20 11.96 -18.71
C ALA A 156 11.43 12.15 -20.22
N ASN A 157 11.42 11.04 -20.96
CA ASN A 157 11.65 10.99 -22.41
C ASN A 157 10.43 10.47 -23.22
N SER A 158 9.24 10.37 -22.63
CA SER A 158 8.04 9.86 -23.30
C SER A 158 6.88 10.83 -23.21
N LYS A 159 6.70 11.65 -24.25
CA LYS A 159 5.54 12.56 -24.37
C LYS A 159 4.21 11.80 -24.38
N GLU A 160 4.20 10.60 -24.95
CA GLU A 160 3.03 9.73 -24.96
C GLU A 160 2.63 9.31 -23.55
N ASN A 161 3.58 8.84 -22.73
CA ASN A 161 3.28 8.45 -21.36
C ASN A 161 2.85 9.66 -20.51
N VAL A 162 3.47 10.83 -20.72
CA VAL A 162 3.04 12.07 -20.06
C VAL A 162 1.58 12.40 -20.40
N ALA A 163 1.20 12.33 -21.68
CA ALA A 163 -0.19 12.60 -22.10
C ALA A 163 -1.19 11.59 -21.49
N LYS A 164 -0.84 10.29 -21.46
CA LYS A 164 -1.67 9.26 -20.80
C LYS A 164 -1.84 9.53 -19.31
N ILE A 165 -0.76 9.91 -18.61
CA ILE A 165 -0.81 10.28 -17.20
C ILE A 165 -1.68 11.53 -16.99
N GLN A 166 -1.58 12.55 -17.84
CA GLN A 166 -2.43 13.75 -17.75
C GLN A 166 -3.93 13.42 -17.86
N GLU A 167 -4.31 12.52 -18.75
CA GLU A 167 -5.72 12.09 -18.86
C GLU A 167 -6.17 11.29 -17.63
N ILE A 168 -5.30 10.45 -17.07
CA ILE A 168 -5.57 9.75 -15.80
C ILE A 168 -5.77 10.77 -14.66
N GLU A 169 -4.84 11.71 -14.50
CA GLU A 169 -4.88 12.79 -13.51
C GLU A 169 -6.16 13.63 -13.61
N LYS A 170 -6.56 13.99 -14.83
CA LYS A 170 -7.80 14.71 -15.12
C LYS A 170 -9.04 13.91 -14.76
N SER A 171 -9.04 12.60 -15.00
CA SER A 171 -10.18 11.72 -14.66
C SER A 171 -10.37 11.56 -13.14
N LEU A 172 -9.28 11.61 -12.37
CA LEU A 172 -9.30 11.50 -10.90
C LEU A 172 -9.58 12.85 -10.23
N SER A 173 -9.05 13.93 -10.80
CA SER A 173 -9.20 15.27 -10.25
C SER A 173 -10.66 15.71 -10.23
N GLY A 174 -11.03 16.37 -9.15
CA GLY A 174 -12.39 16.85 -8.91
C GLY A 174 -13.33 15.85 -8.25
N GLN A 175 -12.95 14.57 -8.17
CA GLN A 175 -13.67 13.59 -7.35
C GLN A 175 -13.59 13.99 -5.87
N THR A 176 -14.71 13.86 -5.17
CA THR A 176 -14.77 14.03 -3.71
C THR A 176 -14.57 12.67 -3.05
N VAL A 177 -13.59 12.57 -2.15
CA VAL A 177 -13.32 11.35 -1.38
C VAL A 177 -13.45 11.63 0.11
N HIS A 178 -13.88 10.62 0.85
CA HIS A 178 -13.90 10.67 2.31
C HIS A 178 -12.51 10.36 2.87
N TYR A 179 -12.13 11.08 3.91
CA TYR A 179 -10.89 10.85 4.65
C TYR A 179 -11.12 11.18 6.12
N LEU A 180 -10.20 10.79 7.00
CA LEU A 180 -10.18 11.18 8.40
C LEU A 180 -9.06 12.21 8.63
N PRO A 181 -9.38 13.49 8.89
CA PRO A 181 -8.39 14.51 9.20
C PRO A 181 -7.52 14.10 10.39
N LYS A 182 -6.21 14.34 10.32
CA LYS A 182 -5.27 13.90 11.36
C LYS A 182 -5.56 14.45 12.76
N ALA A 183 -6.17 15.63 12.85
CA ALA A 183 -6.58 16.24 14.10
C ALA A 183 -7.70 15.45 14.82
N LYS A 184 -8.45 14.62 14.08
CA LYS A 184 -9.54 13.81 14.60
C LYS A 184 -9.13 12.37 14.96
N LEU A 185 -7.90 11.94 14.63
CA LEU A 185 -7.45 10.58 14.93
C LEU A 185 -6.86 10.51 16.35
N PRO A 186 -7.52 9.84 17.32
CA PRO A 186 -6.95 9.66 18.65
C PRO A 186 -5.81 8.63 18.63
N VAL A 187 -4.98 8.64 19.68
CA VAL A 187 -3.89 7.66 19.88
C VAL A 187 -4.40 6.21 19.89
N THR A 188 -5.61 5.99 20.39
CA THR A 188 -6.26 4.69 20.46
C THR A 188 -6.98 4.31 19.16
N GLY A 189 -6.91 5.13 18.11
CA GLY A 189 -7.71 4.94 16.89
C GLY A 189 -9.22 4.92 17.15
N PHE A 190 -9.97 4.38 16.18
CA PHE A 190 -11.43 4.24 16.28
C PHE A 190 -11.84 2.77 16.20
N PRO A 191 -12.98 2.37 16.80
CA PRO A 191 -13.47 0.98 16.73
C PRO A 191 -13.72 0.45 15.31
N TRP A 192 -13.93 1.34 14.33
CA TRP A 192 -14.13 0.97 12.93
C TRP A 192 -12.82 0.77 12.16
N ILE A 193 -11.68 1.18 12.72
CA ILE A 193 -10.33 0.84 12.23
C ILE A 193 -9.91 -0.45 12.92
N LYS A 194 -9.55 -1.47 12.14
CA LYS A 194 -9.21 -2.81 12.64
C LYS A 194 -7.79 -3.20 12.27
N ASP A 195 -7.24 -4.14 13.01
CA ASP A 195 -5.98 -4.78 12.66
C ASP A 195 -6.01 -5.31 11.21
N GLY A 196 -4.98 -4.95 10.44
CA GLY A 196 -4.86 -5.34 9.03
C GLY A 196 -5.57 -4.43 8.03
N ASP A 197 -6.29 -3.40 8.49
CA ASP A 197 -6.78 -2.36 7.57
C ASP A 197 -5.59 -1.67 6.89
N ILE A 198 -5.73 -1.38 5.60
CA ILE A 198 -4.75 -0.61 4.84
C ILE A 198 -4.99 0.87 5.14
N ILE A 199 -3.92 1.55 5.53
CA ILE A 199 -3.91 2.98 5.84
C ILE A 199 -3.21 3.71 4.70
N ALA A 200 -3.92 4.64 4.07
CA ALA A 200 -3.36 5.57 3.10
C ALA A 200 -3.26 6.97 3.70
N ILE A 201 -2.04 7.49 3.87
CA ILE A 201 -1.79 8.79 4.49
C ILE A 201 -1.93 9.89 3.44
N THR A 202 -2.98 10.70 3.58
CA THR A 202 -3.28 11.80 2.66
C THR A 202 -2.32 12.97 2.86
N THR A 203 -2.11 13.77 1.82
CA THR A 203 -1.11 14.86 1.84
C THR A 203 -1.63 16.17 1.26
N ASN A 204 -1.05 17.29 1.73
CA ASN A 204 -1.21 18.61 1.12
C ASN A 204 -0.12 18.94 0.07
N THR A 205 0.70 17.96 -0.33
CA THR A 205 1.68 18.15 -1.41
C THR A 205 0.94 18.48 -2.70
N PRO A 206 1.19 19.63 -3.36
CA PRO A 206 0.44 20.03 -4.54
C PRO A 206 0.48 18.97 -5.64
N GLY A 207 -0.69 18.56 -6.14
CA GLY A 207 -0.81 17.58 -7.22
C GLY A 207 -0.75 16.11 -6.78
N LEU A 208 -0.61 15.82 -5.48
CA LEU A 208 -0.50 14.46 -4.95
C LEU A 208 -1.58 14.20 -3.89
N ASP A 209 -2.21 13.03 -3.93
CA ASP A 209 -3.31 12.63 -3.04
C ASP A 209 -2.81 11.90 -1.78
N VAL A 210 -1.90 10.95 -1.93
CA VAL A 210 -1.38 10.10 -0.85
C VAL A 210 0.14 10.10 -0.88
N ALA A 211 0.76 10.24 0.28
CA ALA A 211 2.22 10.27 0.41
C ALA A 211 2.82 8.96 0.92
N HIS A 212 2.03 8.12 1.61
CA HIS A 212 2.55 6.92 2.26
C HIS A 212 1.46 5.90 2.51
N LEU A 213 1.82 4.62 2.51
CA LEU A 213 0.94 3.49 2.83
C LEU A 213 1.48 2.65 4.01
N GLY A 214 0.58 1.94 4.66
CA GLY A 214 0.91 0.93 5.65
C GLY A 214 -0.31 0.13 6.11
N ILE A 215 -0.12 -0.70 7.13
CA ILE A 215 -1.13 -1.60 7.68
C ILE A 215 -1.38 -1.22 9.14
N ALA A 216 -2.65 -1.07 9.51
CA ALA A 216 -3.08 -0.79 10.88
C ALA A 216 -2.69 -1.94 11.81
N PHE A 217 -2.05 -1.60 12.93
CA PHE A 217 -1.69 -2.55 13.96
C PHE A 217 -1.91 -1.95 15.36
N TYR A 218 -2.77 -2.55 16.16
CA TYR A 218 -3.01 -2.19 17.54
C TYR A 218 -1.98 -2.83 18.47
N VAL A 219 -1.15 -2.00 19.11
CA VAL A 219 -0.15 -2.44 20.09
C VAL A 219 -0.48 -1.80 21.43
N ASN A 220 -0.81 -2.64 22.44
CA ASN A 220 -1.19 -2.18 23.78
C ASN A 220 -2.30 -1.11 23.76
N GLY A 221 -3.32 -1.31 22.92
CA GLY A 221 -4.47 -0.40 22.78
C GLY A 221 -4.20 0.89 21.99
N LYS A 222 -2.99 1.06 21.43
CA LYS A 222 -2.63 2.20 20.57
C LYS A 222 -2.66 1.79 19.11
N LEU A 223 -3.25 2.61 18.25
CA LEU A 223 -3.16 2.40 16.80
C LEU A 223 -1.76 2.80 16.32
N THR A 224 -1.00 1.81 15.89
CA THR A 224 0.33 1.95 15.26
C THR A 224 0.25 1.59 13.77
N LEU A 225 1.36 1.75 13.06
CA LEU A 225 1.46 1.45 11.63
C LEU A 225 2.59 0.47 11.37
N LEU A 226 2.26 -0.68 10.77
CA LEU A 226 3.24 -1.56 10.13
C LEU A 226 3.50 -1.02 8.71
N HIS A 227 4.73 -0.61 8.41
CA HIS A 227 5.06 0.02 7.14
C HIS A 227 6.53 -0.14 6.74
N ALA A 228 6.81 -0.07 5.43
CA ALA A 228 8.16 0.10 4.93
C ALA A 228 8.61 1.55 5.19
N SER A 229 9.63 1.73 6.03
CA SER A 229 10.13 3.05 6.42
C SER A 229 11.42 3.37 5.67
N SER A 230 11.41 4.41 4.83
CA SER A 230 12.63 4.92 4.20
C SER A 230 13.64 5.45 5.22
N THR A 231 13.17 6.05 6.32
CA THR A 231 14.03 6.54 7.42
C THR A 231 14.72 5.40 8.17
N GLN A 232 13.99 4.32 8.49
CA GLN A 232 14.56 3.16 9.17
C GLN A 232 15.18 2.13 8.21
N LYS A 233 15.06 2.36 6.89
CA LYS A 233 15.56 1.54 5.79
C LYS A 233 15.04 0.09 5.78
N LYS A 234 13.88 -0.16 6.38
CA LYS A 234 13.25 -1.48 6.47
C LYS A 234 11.78 -1.38 6.85
N VAL A 235 11.07 -2.50 6.77
CA VAL A 235 9.72 -2.65 7.31
C VAL A 235 9.76 -2.70 8.84
N VAL A 236 8.90 -1.89 9.46
CA VAL A 236 8.86 -1.67 10.90
C VAL A 236 7.43 -1.50 11.38
N VAL A 237 7.19 -1.80 12.65
CA VAL A 237 6.04 -1.27 13.39
C VAL A 237 6.44 0.10 13.95
N SER A 238 5.59 1.10 13.77
CA SER A 238 5.87 2.46 14.23
C SER A 238 6.07 2.50 15.74
N LYS A 239 7.15 3.16 16.19
CA LYS A 239 7.48 3.30 17.62
C LYS A 239 6.49 4.21 18.37
N VAL A 240 5.83 5.10 17.63
CA VAL A 240 4.80 6.02 18.12
C VAL A 240 3.45 5.65 17.49
N ALA A 241 2.36 6.14 18.07
CA ALA A 241 1.03 5.96 17.50
C ALA A 241 0.91 6.66 16.14
N LEU A 242 0.05 6.14 15.26
CA LEU A 242 -0.21 6.70 13.94
C LEU A 242 -0.62 8.17 14.02
N SER A 243 -1.44 8.55 15.01
CA SER A 243 -1.81 9.95 15.24
C SER A 243 -0.59 10.85 15.44
N GLN A 244 0.41 10.42 16.21
CA GLN A 244 1.64 11.18 16.40
C GLN A 244 2.45 11.28 15.10
N MET A 245 2.58 10.19 14.34
CA MET A 245 3.27 10.23 13.04
C MET A 245 2.66 11.27 12.09
N LEU A 246 1.33 11.39 12.06
CA LEU A 246 0.62 12.39 11.26
C LEU A 246 0.85 13.82 11.77
N GLN A 247 0.94 14.03 13.08
CA GLN A 247 1.21 15.35 13.66
C GLN A 247 2.66 15.79 13.42
N ASP A 248 3.62 14.86 13.45
CA ASP A 248 5.04 15.15 13.24
C ASP A 248 5.39 15.56 11.80
N ASN A 249 4.49 15.30 10.84
CA ASN A 249 4.67 15.67 9.45
C ASN A 249 3.65 16.73 9.00
N SER A 250 4.11 17.95 8.73
CA SER A 250 3.27 19.06 8.28
C SER A 250 2.60 18.82 6.92
N LYS A 251 3.14 17.90 6.11
CA LYS A 251 2.57 17.54 4.81
C LYS A 251 1.48 16.48 4.87
N TRP A 252 1.39 15.72 5.96
CA TRP A 252 0.37 14.70 6.14
C TRP A 252 -0.90 15.33 6.70
N THR A 253 -2.04 15.11 6.06
CA THR A 253 -3.30 15.79 6.38
C THR A 253 -4.31 14.88 7.07
N GLY A 254 -4.22 13.58 6.87
CA GLY A 254 -5.14 12.60 7.44
C GLY A 254 -4.89 11.21 6.90
N ILE A 255 -5.92 10.35 6.99
CA ILE A 255 -5.87 9.00 6.47
C ILE A 255 -7.14 8.64 5.70
N ARG A 256 -7.00 7.82 4.67
CA ARG A 256 -8.06 6.94 4.16
C ARG A 256 -7.83 5.53 4.72
N VAL A 257 -8.91 4.84 5.03
CA VAL A 257 -8.87 3.49 5.61
C VAL A 257 -9.58 2.54 4.68
N LEU A 258 -8.89 1.48 4.28
CA LEU A 258 -9.38 0.48 3.36
C LEU A 258 -9.30 -0.89 4.02
N ARG A 259 -10.21 -1.78 3.68
CA ARG A 259 -10.17 -3.15 4.18
C ARG A 259 -10.25 -4.15 3.03
N MET A 260 -9.47 -5.20 3.13
CA MET A 260 -9.52 -6.32 2.20
C MET A 260 -10.94 -6.91 2.21
N LYS A 261 -11.50 -7.07 1.02
CA LYS A 261 -12.74 -7.80 0.79
C LYS A 261 -12.42 -9.08 0.05
N LYS A 262 -12.90 -10.21 0.57
CA LYS A 262 -12.73 -11.54 -0.02
C LYS A 262 -14.09 -12.14 -0.32
#